data_AF-A0A936LVW7-F1
#
_entry.id   AF-A0A936LVW7-F1
#
_cell.length_a   1.000
_cell.length_b   1.000
_cell.length_c   1.000
_cell.angle_alpha   90.00
_cell.angle_beta   90.00
_cell.angle_gamma   90.00
#
_symmetry.space_group_name_H-M   'P 1'
#
loop_
_entity.id
_entity.type
_entity.pdbx_description
1 polymer ?
#
loop_
_entity_poly.entity_id
_entity_poly.type
_entity_poly.pdbx_seq_one_letter_code
_entity_poly.pdbx_strand_id
1 'polypeptide(L)' 'LIVRGKRRMAFEFKLNSAPDITPSMRTALDDLDLEHLFVVHPGKDAFKLGPKIEALPLGHVGSRVSTLT' A
#
# COMPACT_ATOMS: atom_id res chain seq x y z
N LEU A 1 -2.03 -0.25 9.71
CA LEU A 1 -1.72 1.19 9.75
C LEU A 1 -0.41 1.38 10.50
N ILE A 2 0.50 2.19 9.97
CA ILE A 2 1.73 2.62 10.62
C ILE A 2 1.69 4.15 10.65
N VAL A 3 1.98 4.72 11.83
CA VAL A 3 2.04 6.17 12.04
C VAL A 3 3.45 6.53 12.51
N ARG A 4 4.15 7.39 11.77
CA ARG A 4 5.49 7.90 12.13
C ARG A 4 5.47 9.42 12.03
N GLY A 5 5.31 10.08 13.17
CA GLY A 5 5.07 11.53 13.22
C GLY A 5 3.77 11.88 12.49
N LYS A 6 3.86 12.75 11.48
CA LYS A 6 2.71 13.13 10.63
C LYS A 6 2.44 12.17 9.47
N ARG A 7 3.32 11.20 9.23
CA ARG A 7 3.21 10.28 8.09
C ARG A 7 2.37 9.08 8.48
N ARG A 8 1.32 8.82 7.70
CA ARG A 8 0.39 7.70 7.89
C ARG A 8 0.40 6.81 6.67
N MET A 9 0.76 5.54 6.87
CA MET A 9 0.83 4.54 5.81
C MET A 9 -0.01 3.32 6.18
N ALA A 10 -0.73 2.75 5.23
CA ALA A 10 -1.47 1.50 5.45
C ALA A 10 -0.96 0.38 4.55
N PHE A 11 -1.23 -0.86 4.99
CA PHE A 11 -0.91 -2.08 4.26
C PHE A 11 -2.18 -2.92 4.21
N GLU A 12 -2.57 -3.33 3.01
CA GLU A 12 -3.69 -4.25 2.75
C GLU A 12 -3.12 -5.50 2.08
N PHE A 13 -3.42 -6.69 2.60
CA PHE A 13 -2.90 -7.94 2.05
C PHE A 13 -3.96 -8.63 1.19
N LYS A 14 -3.61 -8.97 -0.05
CA LYS A 14 -4.48 -9.71 -0.98
C LYS A 14 -3.80 -10.95 -1.49
N LEU A 15 -4.57 -12.03 -1.63
CA LEU A 15 -4.09 -13.31 -2.19
C LEU A 15 -4.11 -13.31 -3.73
N ASN A 16 -4.78 -12.35 -4.37
CA ASN A 16 -4.69 -12.15 -5.82
C ASN A 16 -3.35 -11.47 -6.16
N SER A 17 -2.64 -11.98 -7.17
CA SER A 17 -1.35 -11.45 -7.64
C SER A 17 -1.47 -10.15 -8.44
N ALA A 18 -2.65 -9.82 -8.98
CA ALA A 18 -2.92 -8.59 -9.71
C ALA A 18 -4.17 -7.88 -9.14
N PRO A 19 -4.08 -7.28 -7.95
CA PRO A 19 -5.22 -6.60 -7.34
C PRO A 19 -5.57 -5.30 -8.06
N ASP A 20 -6.87 -5.04 -8.22
CA ASP A 20 -7.38 -3.73 -8.65
C ASP A 20 -7.73 -2.82 -7.47
N ILE A 21 -7.87 -1.52 -7.73
CA ILE A 21 -8.39 -0.56 -6.75
C ILE A 21 -9.83 -0.92 -6.39
N THR A 22 -10.12 -0.99 -5.09
CA THR A 22 -11.49 -1.12 -4.57
C THR A 22 -11.98 0.20 -3.94
N PRO A 23 -13.32 0.40 -3.82
CA PRO A 23 -13.86 1.57 -3.12
C PRO A 23 -13.34 1.70 -1.68
N SER A 24 -13.19 0.58 -0.96
CA SER A 24 -12.67 0.56 0.42
C SER A 24 -11.26 1.13 0.53
N MET A 25 -10.39 0.92 -0.47
CA MET A 25 -9.05 1.50 -0.48
C MET A 25 -9.10 3.02 -0.58
N ARG A 26 -10.03 3.57 -1.37
CA ARG A 26 -10.22 5.03 -1.51
C ARG A 26 -10.75 5.62 -0.21
N THR A 27 -11.77 5.01 0.37
CA THR A 27 -12.29 5.40 1.68
C THR A 27 -11.19 5.35 2.76
N ALA A 28 -10.35 4.31 2.77
CA ALA A 28 -9.25 4.23 3.72
C ALA A 28 -8.20 5.33 3.54
N LEU A 29 -7.93 5.78 2.31
CA LEU A 29 -7.05 6.92 2.06
C LEU A 29 -7.59 8.20 2.71
N ASP A 30 -8.89 8.45 2.54
CA ASP A 30 -9.54 9.68 3.01
C ASP A 30 -9.78 9.65 4.52
N ASP A 31 -10.42 8.59 5.03
CA ASP A 31 -10.82 8.47 6.44
C ASP A 31 -9.63 8.42 7.40
N LEU A 32 -8.52 7.82 6.97
CA LEU A 32 -7.31 7.69 7.80
C LEU A 32 -6.26 8.78 7.51
N ASP A 33 -6.53 9.67 6.54
CA ASP A 33 -5.59 10.67 6.04
C ASP A 33 -4.24 10.04 5.67
N LEU A 34 -4.29 9.01 4.80
CA LEU A 34 -3.09 8.28 4.41
C LEU A 34 -2.26 9.08 3.41
N GLU A 35 -0.96 9.12 3.69
CA GLU A 35 0.03 9.54 2.72
C GLU A 35 0.19 8.48 1.62
N HIS A 36 0.14 7.19 2.00
CA HIS A 36 0.30 6.07 1.09
C HIS A 36 -0.42 4.80 1.56
N LEU A 37 -0.96 4.03 0.62
CA LEU A 37 -1.52 2.70 0.83
C LEU A 37 -0.74 1.65 0.01
N PHE A 38 -0.17 0.66 0.68
CA PHE A 38 0.47 -0.49 0.07
C PHE A 38 -0.50 -1.67 -0.01
N VAL A 39 -0.67 -2.23 -1.20
CA VAL A 39 -1.38 -3.49 -1.40
C VAL A 39 -0.36 -4.61 -1.55
N VAL A 40 -0.19 -5.43 -0.52
CA VAL A 40 0.77 -6.53 -0.51
C VAL A 40 0.14 -7.76 -1.16
N HIS A 41 0.82 -8.36 -2.14
CA HIS A 41 0.31 -9.49 -2.92
C HIS A 41 1.37 -10.58 -3.13
N PRO A 42 0.97 -11.82 -3.51
CA PRO A 42 1.91 -12.93 -3.77
C PRO A 42 2.53 -12.89 -5.18
N GLY A 43 2.32 -11.83 -5.95
CA GLY A 43 2.93 -11.66 -7.27
C GLY A 43 4.43 -11.35 -7.19
N LYS A 44 5.06 -11.16 -8.35
CA LYS A 44 6.51 -10.92 -8.46
C LYS A 44 6.86 -9.46 -8.72
N ASP A 45 5.94 -8.71 -9.30
CA ASP A 45 6.19 -7.36 -9.77
C ASP A 45 5.48 -6.34 -8.89
N ALA A 46 6.14 -5.21 -8.64
CA ALA A 46 5.52 -4.04 -8.04
C ALA A 46 4.94 -3.15 -9.13
N PHE A 47 3.78 -2.55 -8.87
CA PHE A 47 3.13 -1.64 -9.82
C PHE A 47 2.22 -0.64 -9.11
N LYS A 48 2.06 0.53 -9.73
CA LYS A 48 1.16 1.56 -9.22
C LYS A 48 -0.28 1.18 -9.55
N LEU A 49 -1.15 1.27 -8.55
CA LEU A 49 -2.60 1.16 -8.72
C LEU A 49 -3.22 2.55 -8.88
N GLY A 50 -2.64 3.57 -8.24
CA GLY A 50 -3.08 4.95 -8.34
C GLY A 50 -2.04 5.92 -7.76
N PRO A 51 -2.39 7.22 -7.63
CA PRO A 51 -1.44 8.25 -7.17
C PRO A 51 -0.83 7.98 -5.79
N LYS A 52 -1.61 7.41 -4.87
CA LYS A 52 -1.22 7.09 -3.49
C LYS A 52 -1.31 5.60 -3.15
N ILE A 53 -1.50 4.75 -4.16
CA ILE A 53 -1.71 3.31 -3.96
C ILE A 53 -0.71 2.53 -4.83
N GLU A 54 0.07 1.67 -4.19
CA GLU A 54 1.07 0.83 -4.84
C GLU A 54 0.88 -0.64 -4.44
N ALA A 55 0.88 -1.54 -5.43
CA ALA A 55 0.92 -2.97 -5.21
C ALA A 55 2.38 -3.43 -5.09
N LEU A 56 2.70 -4.20 -4.04
CA LEU A 56 4.04 -4.72 -3.77
C LEU A 56 4.03 -6.22 -3.48
N PRO A 57 4.99 -6.98 -4.04
CA PRO A 57 5.31 -8.31 -3.55
C PRO A 57 5.70 -8.27 -2.07
N LEU A 58 5.32 -9.29 -1.30
CA LEU A 58 5.68 -9.39 0.12
C LEU A 58 7.19 -9.19 0.37
N GLY A 59 8.03 -9.78 -0.50
CA GLY A 59 9.49 -9.65 -0.40
C GLY A 59 10.03 -8.24 -0.59
N HIS A 60 9.26 -7.32 -1.18
CA HIS A 60 9.67 -5.94 -1.44
C HIS A 60 9.22 -4.96 -0.36
N VAL A 61 8.37 -5.39 0.59
CA VAL A 61 7.82 -4.49 1.62
C VAL A 61 8.93 -3.85 2.46
N GLY A 62 9.92 -4.62 2.91
CA GLY A 62 11.00 -4.11 3.76
C GLY A 62 11.83 -3.02 3.08
N SER A 63 12.26 -3.25 1.84
CA SER A 63 13.05 -2.27 1.07
C SER A 63 12.24 -1.04 0.67
N ARG A 64 10.94 -1.21 0.41
CA ARG A 64 10.08 -0.10 0.03
C ARG A 64 9.76 0.83 1.20
N VAL A 65 9.46 0.26 2.36
CA VAL A 65 9.14 1.03 3.57
C VAL A 65 10.36 1.80 4.09
N SER A 66 11.55 1.20 4.04
CA SER A 66 12.77 1.89 4.48
C SER A 66 13.10 3.15 3.68
N THR A 67 12.71 3.21 2.40
CA THR A 67 12.88 4.40 1.55
C THR A 67 11.94 5.54 1.93
N LEU A 68 10.85 5.23 2.64
CA LEU A 68 9.80 6.18 2.99
C LEU A 68 9.87 6.62 4.46
N THR A 69 10.84 6.16 5.24
CA THR A 69 10.96 6.46 6.68
C THR A 69 12.29 7.05 7.06
#